data_AF-A0A2G9P0Z7-F1
#
_entry.id   AF-A0A2G9P0Z7-F1
#
_cell.length_a   1.000
_cell.length_b   1.000
_cell.length_c   1.000
_cell.angle_alpha   90.00
_cell.angle_beta   90.00
_cell.angle_gamma   90.00
#
_symmetry.space_group_name_H-M   'P 1'
#
loop_
_entity.id
_entity.type
_entity.pdbx_description
1 polymer ?
#
loop_
_entity_poly.entity_id
_entity_poly.type
_entity_poly.pdbx_seq_one_letter_code
_entity_poly.pdbx_strand_id
1 'polypeptide(L)' 'MDYKIKDIEKTFDGEIVENLGYNEYVIKINDNKHQIKILKMDSKGIEFVLDQKY' A
#
# COMPACT_ATOMS: atom_id res chain seq x y z
N MET A 1 4.35 -23.25 13.77
CA MET A 1 3.56 -23.44 12.54
C MET A 1 3.83 -22.22 11.69
N ASP A 2 4.65 -22.36 10.66
CA ASP A 2 5.02 -21.24 9.79
C ASP A 2 3.97 -21.12 8.69
N TYR A 3 3.23 -20.01 8.68
CA TYR A 3 2.22 -19.74 7.67
C TYR A 3 2.85 -18.94 6.53
N LYS A 4 2.93 -19.55 5.35
CA LYS A 4 3.24 -18.82 4.12
C LYS A 4 1.92 -18.44 3.46
N ILE A 5 1.66 -17.13 3.34
CA ILE A 5 0.51 -16.66 2.56
C ILE A 5 0.77 -17.09 1.12
N LYS A 6 -0.13 -17.90 0.55
CA LYS A 6 -0.13 -18.25 -0.87
C LYS A 6 -0.19 -16.95 -1.65
N ASP A 7 0.61 -16.77 -2.72
CA ASP A 7 0.56 -15.52 -3.51
C ASP A 7 -0.90 -15.19 -3.86
N ILE A 8 -1.42 -14.14 -3.22
CA ILE A 8 -2.78 -13.66 -3.44
C ILE A 8 -2.66 -12.70 -4.62
N GLU A 9 -2.97 -13.20 -5.81
CA GLU A 9 -3.24 -12.37 -6.99
C GLU A 9 -4.64 -11.73 -6.86
N LYS A 10 -4.85 -10.92 -5.82
CA LYS A 10 -6.00 -10.02 -5.76
C LYS A 10 -5.55 -8.62 -6.13
N THR A 11 -5.97 -8.19 -7.30
CA THR A 11 -5.98 -6.78 -7.67
C THR A 11 -7.13 -6.11 -6.92
N PHE A 12 -6.88 -4.91 -6.40
CA PHE A 12 -7.89 -4.04 -5.83
C PHE A 12 -7.72 -2.65 -6.43
N ASP A 13 -8.83 -1.98 -6.68
CA ASP A 13 -8.80 -0.59 -7.09
C ASP A 13 -8.53 0.28 -5.84
N GLY A 14 -7.54 1.17 -5.97
CA GLY A 14 -7.13 2.08 -4.91
C GLY A 14 -6.92 3.48 -5.46
N GLU A 15 -7.35 4.48 -4.71
CA GLU A 15 -7.19 5.89 -5.08
C GLU A 15 -6.26 6.59 -4.09
N ILE A 16 -5.31 7.39 -4.58
CA ILE A 16 -4.56 8.31 -3.72
C ILE A 16 -5.48 9.47 -3.36
N VAL A 17 -5.77 9.63 -2.08
CA VAL A 17 -6.65 10.70 -1.58
C VAL A 17 -5.89 11.84 -0.92
N GLU A 18 -4.64 11.62 -0.49
CA GLU A 18 -3.82 12.64 0.15
C GLU A 18 -2.31 12.35 -0.03
N ASN A 19 -1.50 13.39 -0.19
CA ASN A 19 -0.04 13.32 -0.17
C ASN A 19 0.46 13.95 1.15
N LEU A 20 1.12 13.16 1.98
CA LEU A 20 1.59 13.56 3.31
C LEU A 20 3.06 14.05 3.28
N GLY A 21 3.72 13.99 2.12
CA GLY A 21 5.15 14.26 1.97
C GLY A 21 6.02 13.07 2.42
N TYR A 22 7.33 13.16 2.19
CA TYR A 22 8.30 12.12 2.58
C TYR A 22 7.95 10.69 2.12
N ASN A 23 7.38 10.58 0.90
CA ASN A 23 6.89 9.33 0.31
C ASN A 23 5.72 8.67 1.07
N GLU A 24 5.01 9.43 1.90
CA GLU A 24 3.83 8.96 2.60
C GLU A 24 2.55 9.51 1.97
N TYR A 25 1.54 8.66 1.88
CA TYR A 25 0.27 8.94 1.21
C TYR A 25 -0.88 8.33 1.99
N VAL A 26 -2.07 8.92 1.85
CA VAL A 26 -3.31 8.24 2.22
C VAL A 26 -3.93 7.69 0.94
N ILE A 27 -4.20 6.40 0.93
CA ILE A 27 -4.93 5.72 -0.13
C ILE A 27 -6.29 5.24 0.38
N LYS A 28 -7.27 5.18 -0.51
CA LYS A 28 -8.60 4.62 -0.24
C LYS A 28 -8.72 3.28 -0.98
N ILE A 29 -8.94 2.19 -0.23
CA ILE A 29 -9.19 0.84 -0.76
C ILE A 29 -10.51 0.35 -0.17
N ASN A 30 -11.47 -0.07 -0.99
CA ASN A 30 -12.77 -0.61 -0.54
C ASN A 30 -13.43 0.26 0.55
N ASP A 31 -13.48 1.58 0.31
CA ASP A 31 -13.98 2.60 1.24
C ASP A 31 -13.20 2.87 2.53
N ASN A 32 -12.12 2.13 2.77
CA ASN A 32 -11.24 2.35 3.92
C ASN A 32 -10.04 3.19 3.52
N LYS A 33 -9.70 4.15 4.39
CA LYS A 33 -8.46 4.93 4.25
C LYS A 33 -7.33 4.22 4.96
N HIS A 34 -6.20 4.12 4.27
CA HIS A 34 -4.97 3.53 4.77
C HIS A 34 -3.82 4.50 4.53
N GLN A 35 -2.87 4.56 5.46
CA GLN A 35 -1.63 5.27 5.23
C GLN A 35 -0.63 4.31 4.63
N ILE A 36 0.03 4.72 3.55
CA ILE A 36 1.12 3.97 2.95
C ILE A 36 2.40 4.78 2.95
N LYS A 37 3.52 4.06 3.00
CA LYS A 37 4.84 4.60 2.70
C LYS A 37 5.40 3.91 1.47
N ILE A 38 5.62 4.67 0.41
CA ILE A 38 6.26 4.15 -0.80
C ILE A 38 7.73 3.90 -0.50
N LEU A 39 8.15 2.64 -0.66
CA LEU A 39 9.54 2.22 -0.56
C LEU A 39 10.25 2.38 -1.91
N LYS A 40 9.54 2.07 -3.00
CA LYS A 40 10.07 2.10 -4.35
C LYS A 40 8.96 2.35 -5.36
N MET A 41 9.28 3.12 -6.41
CA MET A 41 8.41 3.32 -7.57
C MET A 41 9.28 3.20 -8.82
N ASP A 42 8.98 2.23 -9.68
CA ASP A 42 9.65 2.04 -10.96
C ASP A 42 8.65 1.61 -12.05
N SER A 43 9.14 1.34 -13.26
CA SER A 43 8.28 0.96 -14.40
C SER A 43 7.53 -0.37 -14.20
N LYS A 44 7.92 -1.19 -13.21
CA LYS A 44 7.26 -2.45 -12.87
C LYS A 44 6.14 -2.26 -11.86
N GLY A 45 6.10 -1.13 -11.15
CA GLY A 45 5.07 -0.82 -10.18
C GLY A 45 5.56 -0.06 -8.96
N ILE A 46 4.77 -0.15 -7.89
CA ILE A 46 5.00 0.54 -6.62
C ILE A 46 5.13 -0.52 -5.52
N GLU A 47 6.20 -0.41 -4.74
CA GLU A 47 6.39 -1.17 -3.49
C GLU A 47 6.10 -0.23 -2.33
N PHE A 48 5.26 -0.66 -1.38
CA PHE A 48 4.85 0.17 -0.25
C PHE A 48 4.61 -0.66 1.02
N VAL A 49 4.66 0.02 2.18
CA VAL A 49 4.23 -0.52 3.47
C VAL A 49 2.84 0.02 3.79
N LEU A 50 1.92 -0.84 4.23
CA LEU A 50 0.55 -0.49 4.61
C LEU A 50 0.44 -0.34 6.13
N ASP A 51 -0.16 0.77 6.59
CA ASP A 51 -0.50 1.07 7.98
C ASP A 51 0.65 0.73 8.96
N GLN A 52 1.86 1.19 8.64
CA GLN A 52 3.03 0.99 9.49
C GLN A 52 2.78 1.63 10.88
N LYS A 53 2.54 0.79 11.88
CA LYS A 53 2.47 1.18 13.30
C LYS A 53 3.81 0.83 13.94
N TYR A 54 4.44 1.82 14.57
CA TYR A 54 5.64 1.64 15.40
C TYR A 54 5.33 0.87 16.68
#